data_AF-A0A2V8WYV0-F1
#
_entry.id   AF-A0A2V8WYV0-F1
#
_cell.length_a   1.000
_cell.length_b   1.000
_cell.length_c   1.000
_cell.angle_alpha   90.00
_cell.angle_beta   90.00
_cell.angle_gamma   90.00
#
_symmetry.space_group_name_H-M   'P 1'
#
loop_
_entity.id
_entity.type
_entity.pdbx_description
1 polymer ?
#
loop_
_entity_poly.entity_id
_entity_poly.type
_entity_poly.pdbx_seq_one_letter_code
_entity_poly.pdbx_strand_id
1 'polypeptide(L)'
;MIHVEQGELPVTGSFVDHIDKCLDCRACETACPSGVEYGKLVEHARARIEREYPRSWIARVTRDFVFRILLPSPLHLADAARLLRLYQRSGLQAIARGIGVLKLLGIAERERLLPRIDDDFFFSRFGQTFPAAGPRRARVAFFAGCVANVTFSQLNEATVRVLTANGCEVVVPDGQLCCGALAAHAGVRDVARGLARNNLSVFLRENF
;
A
#
# COMPACT_ATOMS: atom_id res chain seq x y z
N MET A 1 24.25 2.54 8.98
CA MET A 1 22.85 2.32 9.42
C MET A 1 22.75 2.11 10.92
N ILE A 2 23.44 1.12 11.50
CA ILE A 2 23.37 0.83 12.95
C ILE A 2 23.79 2.03 13.83
N HIS A 3 24.93 2.66 13.57
CA HIS A 3 25.35 3.88 14.28
C HIS A 3 24.35 5.05 14.13
N VAL A 4 23.70 5.16 12.97
CA VAL A 4 22.64 6.15 12.75
C VAL A 4 21.39 5.76 13.52
N GLU A 5 21.08 4.48 13.70
CA GLU A 5 19.97 4.03 14.55
C GLU A 5 20.25 4.27 16.04
N GLN A 6 21.47 3.99 16.51
CA GLN A 6 21.91 4.20 17.89
C GLN A 6 22.03 5.68 18.27
N GLY A 7 21.98 6.58 17.28
CA GLY A 7 22.14 8.03 17.48
C GLY A 7 23.58 8.50 17.62
N GLU A 8 24.53 7.62 17.32
CA GLU A 8 25.96 7.94 17.32
C GLU A 8 26.36 8.76 16.08
N LEU A 9 25.59 8.66 14.99
CA LEU A 9 25.77 9.48 13.79
C LEU A 9 24.46 10.21 13.41
N PRO A 10 24.55 11.47 12.93
CA PRO A 10 23.38 12.22 12.49
C PRO A 10 22.83 11.70 11.16
N VAL A 11 21.56 11.98 10.90
CA VAL A 11 20.91 11.72 9.60
C VAL A 11 21.37 12.78 8.59
N THR A 12 22.39 12.44 7.79
CA THR A 12 22.95 13.33 6.76
C THR A 12 22.20 13.21 5.43
N GLY A 13 22.34 14.21 4.55
CA GLY A 13 21.76 14.15 3.20
C GLY A 13 22.24 12.97 2.36
N SER A 14 23.52 12.59 2.47
CA SER A 14 24.06 11.40 1.78
C SER A 14 23.47 10.10 2.30
N PHE A 15 23.20 10.01 3.61
CA PHE A 15 22.53 8.86 4.19
C PHE A 15 21.09 8.75 3.67
N VAL A 16 20.35 9.86 3.63
CA VAL A 16 18.98 9.88 3.08
C VAL A 16 18.96 9.45 1.63
N ASP A 17 19.84 10.02 0.78
CA ASP A 17 19.92 9.67 -0.64
C ASP A 17 20.19 8.17 -0.86
N HIS A 18 21.09 7.58 -0.06
CA HIS A 18 21.36 6.14 -0.12
C HIS A 18 20.14 5.29 0.25
N ILE A 19 19.43 5.63 1.33
CA ILE A 19 18.28 4.87 1.82
C ILE A 19 17.05 5.04 0.90
N ASP A 20 16.84 6.23 0.34
CA ASP A 20 15.72 6.52 -0.55
C ASP A 20 15.88 5.86 -1.93
N LYS A 21 17.13 5.58 -2.36
CA LYS A 21 17.42 4.82 -3.58
C LYS A 21 17.28 3.30 -3.41
N CYS A 22 17.17 2.80 -2.17
CA CYS A 22 16.94 1.39 -1.92
C CYS A 22 15.52 0.99 -2.37
N LEU A 23 15.40 0.04 -3.30
CA LEU A 23 14.09 -0.46 -3.75
C LEU A 23 13.38 -1.37 -2.74
N ASP A 24 14.06 -1.76 -1.65
CA ASP A 24 13.58 -2.73 -0.67
C ASP A 24 13.20 -4.10 -1.31
N CYS A 25 13.99 -4.55 -2.29
CA CYS A 25 13.75 -5.82 -2.99
C CYS A 25 14.14 -7.07 -2.18
N ARG A 26 14.87 -6.89 -1.08
CA ARG A 26 15.33 -7.95 -0.15
C ARG A 26 16.17 -9.08 -0.77
N ALA A 27 16.61 -8.94 -2.02
CA ALA A 27 17.50 -9.90 -2.68
C ALA A 27 18.85 -10.04 -1.97
N CYS A 28 19.30 -9.00 -1.25
CA CYS A 28 20.52 -9.07 -0.45
C CYS A 28 20.37 -9.97 0.79
N GLU A 29 19.17 -10.14 1.35
CA GLU A 29 18.96 -10.96 2.55
C GLU A 29 19.16 -12.43 2.25
N THR A 30 18.64 -12.92 1.11
CA THR A 30 18.77 -14.33 0.69
C THR A 30 20.20 -14.70 0.34
N ALA A 31 21.00 -13.72 -0.12
CA ALA A 31 22.41 -13.91 -0.44
C ALA A 31 23.34 -13.73 0.77
N CYS A 32 22.84 -13.22 1.90
CA CYS A 32 23.67 -12.87 3.04
C CYS A 32 24.00 -14.11 3.90
N PRO A 33 25.28 -14.54 4.00
CA PRO A 33 25.64 -15.69 4.83
C PRO A 33 25.44 -15.44 6.33
N SER A 34 25.36 -14.16 6.73
CA SER A 34 25.14 -13.74 8.11
C SER A 34 23.65 -13.60 8.48
N GLY A 35 22.73 -13.81 7.52
CA GLY A 35 21.29 -13.73 7.78
C GLY A 35 20.79 -12.33 8.15
N VAL A 36 21.42 -11.28 7.63
CA VAL A 36 21.04 -9.90 7.96
C VAL A 36 19.65 -9.58 7.40
N GLU A 37 18.73 -9.21 8.28
CA GLU A 37 17.36 -8.78 7.93
C GLU A 37 17.35 -7.32 7.43
N TYR A 38 17.94 -7.10 6.26
CA TYR A 38 18.18 -5.76 5.72
C TYR A 38 16.91 -4.92 5.55
N GLY A 39 15.78 -5.51 5.18
CA GLY A 39 14.49 -4.82 5.06
C GLY A 39 14.05 -4.19 6.37
N LYS A 40 14.23 -4.88 7.51
CA LYS A 40 13.95 -4.29 8.84
C LYS A 40 14.86 -3.09 9.12
N LEU A 41 16.14 -3.18 8.73
CA LEU A 41 17.08 -2.08 8.89
C LEU A 41 16.68 -0.87 8.03
N VAL A 42 16.24 -1.08 6.80
CA VAL A 42 15.76 -0.02 5.90
C VAL A 42 14.49 0.63 6.44
N GLU A 43 13.51 -0.14 6.91
CA GLU A 43 12.30 0.40 7.53
C GLU A 43 12.62 1.25 8.78
N HIS A 44 13.56 0.78 9.61
CA HIS A 44 14.03 1.53 10.79
C HIS A 44 14.75 2.82 10.38
N ALA A 45 15.63 2.75 9.37
CA ALA A 45 16.33 3.91 8.83
C ALA A 45 15.34 4.95 8.29
N ARG A 46 14.37 4.53 7.47
CA ARG A 46 13.34 5.43 6.91
C ARG A 46 12.47 6.06 7.98
N ALA A 47 12.12 5.32 9.03
CA ALA A 47 11.38 5.88 10.15
C ALA A 47 12.18 6.95 10.91
N ARG A 48 13.50 6.78 11.02
CA ARG A 48 14.36 7.82 11.59
C ARG A 48 14.47 9.04 10.68
N ILE A 49 14.65 8.83 9.37
CA ILE A 49 14.64 9.90 8.37
C ILE A 49 13.29 10.65 8.40
N GLU A 50 12.16 9.96 8.55
CA GLU A 50 10.84 10.59 8.66
C GLU A 50 10.76 11.58 9.83
N ARG A 51 11.39 11.25 10.97
CA ARG A 51 11.37 12.09 12.18
C ARG A 51 12.41 13.21 12.18
N GLU A 52 13.61 12.93 11.71
CA GLU A 52 14.78 13.80 11.94
C GLU A 52 15.17 14.61 10.70
N TYR A 53 14.88 14.12 9.49
CA TYR A 53 15.33 14.80 8.28
C TYR A 53 14.35 15.90 7.84
N PRO A 54 14.80 17.16 7.72
CA PRO A 54 13.94 18.26 7.33
C PRO A 54 13.50 18.11 5.87
N ARG A 55 12.19 17.98 5.66
CA ARG A 55 11.57 18.00 4.33
C ARG A 55 10.94 19.35 4.04
N SER A 56 10.79 19.67 2.75
CA SER A 56 10.04 20.85 2.34
C SER A 56 8.59 20.80 2.83
N TRP A 57 7.98 21.97 3.03
CA TRP A 57 6.58 22.04 3.49
C TRP A 57 5.62 21.29 2.57
N ILE A 58 5.79 21.42 1.25
CA ILE A 58 4.99 20.71 0.24
C ILE A 58 5.14 19.19 0.40
N ALA A 59 6.36 18.70 0.60
CA ALA A 59 6.61 17.27 0.80
C ALA A 59 5.94 16.76 2.08
N ARG A 60 5.96 17.52 3.17
CA ARG A 60 5.27 17.14 4.42
C ARG A 60 3.76 17.05 4.23
N VAL A 61 3.14 18.10 3.71
CA VAL A 61 1.68 18.17 3.50
C VAL A 61 1.20 17.08 2.54
N THR A 62 1.89 16.88 1.42
CA THR A 62 1.53 15.84 0.45
C THR A 62 1.66 14.43 1.04
N ARG A 63 2.72 14.17 1.81
CA ARG A 63 2.90 12.88 2.49
C ARG A 63 1.85 12.64 3.56
N ASP A 64 1.56 13.63 4.40
CA ASP A 64 0.53 13.52 5.43
C ASP A 64 -0.84 13.27 4.80
N PHE A 65 -1.20 14.00 3.74
CA PHE A 65 -2.43 13.74 3.00
C PHE A 65 -2.48 12.31 2.45
N VAL A 66 -1.42 11.86 1.76
CA VAL A 66 -1.38 10.52 1.14
C VAL A 66 -1.46 9.42 2.20
N PHE A 67 -0.61 9.45 3.22
CA PHE A 67 -0.49 8.36 4.19
C PHE A 67 -1.53 8.42 5.31
N ARG A 68 -2.02 9.59 5.73
CA ARG A 68 -2.98 9.72 6.85
C ARG A 68 -4.43 9.84 6.40
N ILE A 69 -4.69 10.32 5.18
CA ILE A 69 -6.07 10.62 4.72
C ILE A 69 -6.48 9.76 3.53
N LEU A 70 -5.66 9.71 2.47
CA LEU A 70 -6.02 9.06 1.21
C LEU A 70 -5.93 7.53 1.31
N LEU A 71 -4.74 6.98 1.57
CA LEU A 71 -4.52 5.52 1.57
C LEU A 71 -5.25 4.77 2.69
N PRO A 72 -5.41 5.31 3.91
CA PRO A 72 -6.14 4.63 4.99
C PRO A 72 -7.63 4.45 4.73
N SER A 73 -8.25 5.35 3.96
CA SER A 73 -9.71 5.40 3.80
C SER A 73 -10.16 4.72 2.49
N PRO A 74 -10.99 3.66 2.56
CA PRO A 74 -11.56 3.03 1.37
C PRO A 74 -12.37 4.02 0.51
N LEU A 75 -13.10 4.94 1.14
CA LEU A 75 -13.93 5.93 0.45
C LEU A 75 -13.05 6.93 -0.33
N HIS A 76 -12.06 7.53 0.33
CA HIS A 76 -11.17 8.50 -0.34
C HIS A 76 -10.37 7.83 -1.45
N LEU A 77 -9.91 6.59 -1.23
CA LEU A 77 -9.20 5.84 -2.25
C LEU A 77 -10.10 5.50 -3.45
N ALA A 78 -11.36 5.13 -3.21
CA ALA A 78 -12.32 4.90 -4.28
C ALA A 78 -12.61 6.17 -5.08
N ASP A 79 -12.79 7.31 -4.42
CA ASP A 79 -13.05 8.59 -5.10
C ASP A 79 -11.83 9.05 -5.93
N ALA A 80 -10.63 8.97 -5.36
CA ALA A 80 -9.40 9.25 -6.09
C ALA A 80 -9.23 8.30 -7.29
N ALA A 81 -9.55 7.00 -7.12
CA ALA A 81 -9.50 6.04 -8.22
C ALA A 81 -10.52 6.37 -9.31
N ARG A 82 -11.74 6.79 -8.98
CA ARG A 82 -12.76 7.22 -9.98
C ARG A 82 -12.28 8.42 -10.79
N LEU A 83 -11.70 9.43 -10.13
CA LEU A 83 -11.11 10.58 -10.80
C LEU A 83 -9.95 10.17 -11.71
N LEU A 84 -9.09 9.27 -11.22
CA LEU A 84 -7.97 8.77 -11.99
C LEU A 84 -8.42 7.93 -13.20
N ARG A 85 -9.49 7.15 -13.05
CA ARG A 85 -10.12 6.41 -14.16
C ARG A 85 -10.68 7.36 -15.22
N LEU A 86 -11.31 8.46 -14.81
CA LEU A 86 -11.78 9.49 -15.73
C LEU A 86 -10.60 10.13 -16.48
N TYR A 87 -9.51 10.44 -15.78
CA TYR A 87 -8.27 10.93 -16.38
C TYR A 87 -7.69 9.93 -17.40
N GLN A 88 -7.70 8.63 -17.10
CA GLN A 88 -7.24 7.57 -18.00
C GLN A 88 -8.13 7.39 -19.24
N ARG A 89 -9.45 7.55 -19.10
CA ARG A 89 -10.42 7.32 -20.20
C ARG A 89 -10.67 8.52 -21.10
N SER A 90 -10.52 9.72 -20.58
CA SER A 90 -10.84 10.97 -21.29
C SER A 90 -9.78 11.37 -22.34
N GLY A 91 -8.66 10.66 -22.43
CA GLY A 91 -7.53 11.05 -23.28
C GLY A 91 -6.71 12.22 -22.73
N LEU A 92 -7.06 12.75 -21.54
CA LEU A 92 -6.31 13.81 -20.85
C LEU A 92 -4.87 13.40 -20.58
N GLN A 93 -4.58 12.10 -20.42
CA GLN A 93 -3.21 11.58 -20.35
C GLN A 93 -2.39 11.93 -21.58
N ALA A 94 -2.93 11.74 -22.78
CA ALA A 94 -2.22 12.04 -24.03
C ALA A 94 -1.97 13.55 -24.16
N ILE A 95 -2.96 14.37 -23.81
CA ILE A 95 -2.85 15.84 -23.83
C ILE A 95 -1.78 16.30 -22.83
N ALA A 96 -1.87 15.87 -21.57
CA ALA A 96 -0.93 16.26 -20.51
C ALA A 96 0.52 15.84 -20.82
N ARG A 97 0.71 14.68 -21.45
CA ARG A 97 2.02 14.22 -21.94
C ARG A 97 2.50 15.04 -23.14
N GLY A 98 1.61 15.36 -24.08
CA GLY A 98 1.92 16.10 -25.29
C GLY A 98 2.33 17.55 -25.04
N ILE A 99 1.62 18.26 -24.16
CA ILE A 99 1.93 19.66 -23.81
C ILE A 99 3.12 19.80 -22.85
N GLY A 100 3.68 18.69 -22.36
CA GLY A 100 4.84 18.70 -21.48
C GLY A 100 4.60 19.20 -20.04
N VAL A 101 3.36 19.47 -19.64
CA VAL A 101 3.03 19.96 -18.28
C VAL A 101 3.51 18.99 -17.19
N LEU A 102 3.43 17.68 -17.45
CA LEU A 102 3.90 16.66 -16.50
C LEU A 102 5.42 16.66 -16.32
N LYS A 103 6.18 17.06 -17.36
CA LYS A 103 7.63 17.22 -17.29
C LYS A 103 7.99 18.46 -16.48
N LEU A 104 7.29 19.56 -16.71
CA LEU A 104 7.45 20.81 -15.95
C LEU A 104 7.19 20.59 -14.44
N LEU A 105 6.19 19.77 -14.11
CA LEU A 105 5.86 19.41 -12.73
C LEU A 105 6.76 18.30 -12.15
N GLY A 106 7.67 17.71 -12.93
CA GLY A 106 8.58 16.65 -12.47
C GLY A 106 7.88 15.32 -12.12
N ILE A 107 6.68 15.06 -12.64
CA ILE A 107 5.87 13.87 -12.33
C ILE A 107 5.67 12.94 -13.53
N ALA A 108 6.22 13.27 -14.70
CA ALA A 108 6.02 12.52 -15.94
C ALA A 108 6.32 11.01 -15.80
N GLU A 109 7.46 10.64 -15.21
CA GLU A 109 7.80 9.21 -15.06
C GLU A 109 6.88 8.51 -14.04
N ARG A 110 6.44 9.21 -12.99
CA ARG A 110 5.50 8.66 -12.01
C ARG A 110 4.12 8.41 -12.62
N GLU A 111 3.66 9.34 -13.45
CA GLU A 111 2.39 9.22 -14.17
C GLU A 111 2.39 8.05 -15.14
N ARG A 112 3.52 7.77 -15.81
CA ARG A 112 3.66 6.62 -16.71
C ARG A 112 3.58 5.27 -16.00
N LEU A 113 3.95 5.21 -14.72
CA LEU A 113 3.91 4.00 -13.89
C LEU A 113 2.55 3.78 -13.24
N LEU A 114 1.55 4.64 -13.50
CA LEU A 114 0.23 4.46 -12.93
C LEU A 114 -0.42 3.17 -13.43
N PRO A 115 -0.92 2.31 -12.53
CA PRO A 115 -1.69 1.14 -12.92
C PRO A 115 -3.02 1.57 -13.55
N ARG A 116 -3.57 0.70 -14.40
CA ARG A 116 -4.93 0.88 -14.91
C ARG A 116 -5.90 0.75 -13.74
N ILE A 117 -6.85 1.67 -13.64
CA ILE A 117 -7.95 1.59 -12.67
C ILE A 117 -9.06 0.72 -13.22
N ASP A 118 -9.57 -0.18 -12.39
CA ASP A 118 -10.65 -1.09 -12.73
C ASP A 118 -12.02 -0.39 -12.84
N ASP A 119 -12.93 -1.05 -13.55
CA ASP A 119 -14.31 -0.59 -13.72
C ASP A 119 -15.14 -0.75 -12.45
N ASP A 120 -15.01 -1.92 -11.84
CA ASP A 120 -15.67 -2.27 -10.60
C ASP A 120 -14.63 -2.36 -9.49
N PHE A 121 -14.97 -1.85 -8.32
CA PHE A 121 -14.10 -1.91 -7.15
C PHE A 121 -14.54 -3.03 -6.22
N PHE A 122 -13.56 -3.75 -5.67
CA PHE A 122 -13.82 -4.86 -4.75
C PHE A 122 -14.31 -4.39 -3.37
N PHE A 123 -14.24 -3.09 -3.06
CA PHE A 123 -14.80 -2.53 -1.82
C PHE A 123 -16.28 -2.83 -1.62
N SER A 124 -17.05 -3.02 -2.69
CA SER A 124 -18.47 -3.38 -2.60
C SER A 124 -18.70 -4.75 -1.97
N ARG A 125 -17.67 -5.62 -1.90
CA ARG A 125 -17.72 -6.95 -1.30
C ARG A 125 -17.49 -6.96 0.20
N PHE A 126 -17.11 -5.83 0.81
CA PHE A 126 -16.86 -5.78 2.24
C PHE A 126 -18.16 -6.06 3.01
N GLY A 127 -18.07 -6.91 4.03
CA GLY A 127 -19.21 -7.42 4.79
C GLY A 127 -19.95 -8.58 4.14
N GLN A 128 -19.57 -9.02 2.94
CA GLN A 128 -20.20 -10.15 2.27
C GLN A 128 -19.55 -11.48 2.67
N THR A 129 -20.37 -12.53 2.69
CA THR A 129 -19.93 -13.93 2.84
C THR A 129 -20.33 -14.71 1.60
N PHE A 130 -19.36 -15.39 1.01
CA PHE A 130 -19.52 -16.22 -0.17
C PHE A 130 -19.52 -17.70 0.26
N PRO A 131 -20.60 -18.44 -0.02
CA PRO A 131 -20.69 -19.84 0.40
C PRO A 131 -19.71 -20.73 -0.36
N ALA A 132 -19.27 -21.81 0.30
CA ALA A 132 -18.53 -22.89 -0.34
C ALA A 132 -19.36 -23.55 -1.45
N ALA A 133 -18.72 -23.93 -2.55
CA ALA A 133 -19.33 -24.83 -3.52
C ALA A 133 -19.26 -26.27 -2.97
N GLY A 134 -20.42 -26.89 -2.75
CA GLY A 134 -20.51 -28.23 -2.17
C GLY A 134 -20.21 -28.28 -0.67
N PRO A 135 -19.65 -29.38 -0.14
CA PRO A 135 -19.37 -29.51 1.28
C PRO A 135 -18.38 -28.46 1.78
N ARG A 136 -18.74 -27.75 2.86
CA ARG A 136 -17.87 -26.75 3.49
C ARG A 136 -16.68 -27.45 4.18
N ARG A 137 -15.48 -27.22 3.65
CA ARG A 137 -14.20 -27.76 4.16
C ARG A 137 -13.51 -26.80 5.12
N ALA A 138 -13.65 -25.51 4.89
CA ALA A 138 -13.08 -24.45 5.72
C ALA A 138 -13.96 -23.20 5.67
N ARG A 139 -13.78 -22.32 6.65
CA ARG A 139 -14.20 -20.93 6.59
C ARG A 139 -12.93 -20.08 6.61
N VAL A 140 -12.89 -19.00 5.85
CA VAL A 140 -11.68 -18.18 5.73
C VAL A 140 -12.06 -16.70 5.65
N ALA A 141 -11.29 -15.84 6.33
CA ALA A 141 -11.38 -14.41 6.14
C ALA A 141 -10.46 -13.95 5.00
N PHE A 142 -11.02 -13.22 4.05
CA PHE A 142 -10.29 -12.68 2.91
C PHE A 142 -9.90 -11.22 3.16
N PHE A 143 -8.58 -11.00 3.24
CA PHE A 143 -8.00 -9.66 3.31
C PHE A 143 -7.80 -9.10 1.90
N ALA A 144 -8.70 -8.20 1.51
CA ALA A 144 -8.77 -7.63 0.17
C ALA A 144 -7.73 -6.52 -0.07
N GLY A 145 -7.10 -6.01 0.99
CA GLY A 145 -6.13 -4.90 0.94
C GLY A 145 -6.79 -3.55 0.67
N CYS A 146 -6.04 -2.58 0.13
CA CYS A 146 -6.57 -1.26 -0.27
C CYS A 146 -6.39 -1.03 -1.78
N VAL A 147 -5.16 -0.91 -2.27
CA VAL A 147 -4.82 -0.63 -3.68
C VAL A 147 -5.35 -1.73 -4.62
N ALA A 148 -5.28 -2.99 -4.20
CA ALA A 148 -5.79 -4.11 -4.98
C ALA A 148 -7.30 -4.00 -5.29
N ASN A 149 -8.09 -3.35 -4.43
CA ASN A 149 -9.52 -3.19 -4.68
C ASN A 149 -9.83 -2.27 -5.87
N VAL A 150 -8.90 -1.41 -6.28
CA VAL A 150 -9.11 -0.41 -7.35
C VAL A 150 -8.28 -0.68 -8.61
N THR A 151 -7.26 -1.53 -8.52
CA THR A 151 -6.32 -1.83 -9.64
C THR A 151 -6.21 -3.32 -9.97
N PHE A 152 -6.70 -4.18 -9.08
CA PHE A 152 -6.66 -5.63 -9.21
C PHE A 152 -7.97 -6.25 -8.66
N SER A 153 -9.10 -5.60 -8.83
CA SER A 153 -10.40 -6.06 -8.31
C SER A 153 -10.78 -7.42 -8.88
N GLN A 154 -10.48 -7.65 -10.16
CA GLN A 154 -10.70 -8.94 -10.82
C GLN A 154 -9.86 -10.07 -10.20
N LEU A 155 -8.65 -9.77 -9.71
CA LEU A 155 -7.82 -10.73 -8.99
C LEU A 155 -8.49 -11.13 -7.66
N ASN A 156 -9.03 -10.16 -6.93
CA ASN A 156 -9.75 -10.45 -5.68
C ASN A 156 -11.01 -11.29 -5.95
N GLU A 157 -11.81 -10.94 -6.97
CA GLU A 157 -12.98 -11.73 -7.39
C GLU A 157 -12.59 -13.16 -7.81
N ALA A 158 -11.51 -13.31 -8.58
CA ALA A 158 -10.99 -14.62 -8.97
C ALA A 158 -10.54 -15.44 -7.76
N THR A 159 -9.90 -14.79 -6.79
CA THR A 159 -9.44 -15.45 -5.56
C THR A 159 -10.63 -15.98 -4.76
N VAL A 160 -11.70 -15.18 -4.60
CA VAL A 160 -12.95 -15.65 -3.96
C VAL A 160 -13.53 -16.85 -4.70
N ARG A 161 -13.66 -16.79 -6.04
CA ARG A 161 -14.19 -17.91 -6.84
C ARG A 161 -13.37 -19.19 -6.71
N VAL A 162 -12.03 -19.09 -6.72
CA VAL A 162 -11.15 -20.25 -6.57
C VAL A 162 -11.30 -20.85 -5.18
N LEU A 163 -11.35 -20.03 -4.13
CA LEU A 163 -11.54 -20.50 -2.76
C LEU A 163 -12.90 -21.18 -2.58
N THR A 164 -13.99 -20.57 -3.06
CA THR A 164 -15.33 -21.16 -2.93
C THR A 164 -15.45 -22.45 -3.71
N ALA A 165 -14.89 -22.54 -4.93
CA ALA A 165 -14.83 -23.77 -5.71
C ALA A 165 -14.05 -24.91 -5.01
N ASN A 166 -13.13 -24.57 -4.12
CA ASN A 166 -12.36 -25.54 -3.33
C ASN A 166 -13.03 -25.91 -1.99
N GLY A 167 -14.28 -25.50 -1.77
CA GLY A 167 -15.06 -25.83 -0.58
C GLY A 167 -14.84 -24.87 0.60
N CYS A 168 -14.25 -23.68 0.37
CA CYS A 168 -14.10 -22.66 1.41
C CYS A 168 -15.31 -21.72 1.44
N GLU A 169 -15.90 -21.51 2.61
CA GLU A 169 -16.75 -20.35 2.86
C GLU A 169 -15.85 -19.12 3.04
N VAL A 170 -15.99 -18.13 2.17
CA VAL A 170 -15.12 -16.95 2.16
C VAL A 170 -15.87 -15.77 2.73
N VAL A 171 -15.41 -15.26 3.86
CA VAL A 171 -15.92 -14.02 4.45
C VAL A 171 -15.00 -12.89 4.05
N VAL A 172 -15.54 -11.75 3.64
CA VAL A 172 -14.77 -10.51 3.44
C VAL A 172 -15.15 -9.57 4.59
N PRO A 173 -14.39 -9.58 5.72
CA PRO A 173 -14.79 -8.81 6.89
C PRO A 173 -14.93 -7.33 6.59
N ASP A 174 -16.02 -6.72 7.08
CA ASP A 174 -16.22 -5.29 7.01
C ASP A 174 -15.31 -4.55 8.01
N GLY A 175 -14.93 -3.32 7.67
CA GLY A 175 -14.05 -2.49 8.49
C GLY A 175 -12.55 -2.77 8.35
N GLN A 176 -12.13 -3.71 7.49
CA GLN A 176 -10.72 -3.83 7.10
C GLN A 176 -10.27 -2.59 6.33
N LEU A 177 -9.02 -2.19 6.54
CA LEU A 177 -8.40 -1.00 5.94
C LEU A 177 -7.10 -1.41 5.20
N CYS A 178 -6.36 -0.42 4.70
CA CYS A 178 -5.00 -0.61 4.21
C CYS A 178 -4.14 -1.44 5.19
N CYS A 179 -3.26 -2.31 4.67
CA CYS A 179 -2.36 -3.11 5.51
C CYS A 179 -1.31 -2.27 6.26
N GLY A 180 -1.05 -1.05 5.80
CA GLY A 180 -0.02 -0.18 6.35
C GLY A 180 1.38 -0.38 5.76
N ALA A 181 1.58 -1.32 4.83
CA ALA A 181 2.88 -1.59 4.21
C ALA A 181 3.50 -0.34 3.56
N LEU A 182 2.73 0.40 2.75
CA LEU A 182 3.21 1.64 2.12
C LEU A 182 3.63 2.69 3.17
N ALA A 183 2.90 2.80 4.29
CA ALA A 183 3.25 3.71 5.37
C ALA A 183 4.52 3.26 6.10
N ALA A 184 4.66 1.95 6.38
CA ALA A 184 5.85 1.37 7.00
C ALA A 184 7.11 1.60 6.13
N HIS A 185 7.03 1.25 4.84
CA HIS A 185 8.13 1.45 3.89
C HIS A 185 8.44 2.92 3.62
N ALA A 186 7.53 3.84 3.92
CA ALA A 186 7.78 5.28 3.85
C ALA A 186 8.29 5.87 5.17
N GLY A 187 8.40 5.09 6.24
CA GLY A 187 8.82 5.54 7.57
C GLY A 187 7.69 6.08 8.47
N VAL A 188 6.45 6.11 8.00
CA VAL A 188 5.26 6.61 8.74
C VAL A 188 4.69 5.52 9.66
N ARG A 189 5.49 5.13 10.66
CA ARG A 189 5.23 3.93 11.50
C ARG A 189 4.02 4.04 12.42
N ASP A 190 3.65 5.25 12.85
CA ASP A 190 2.46 5.48 13.67
C ASP A 190 1.19 5.07 12.91
N VAL A 191 1.06 5.54 11.67
CA VAL A 191 -0.03 5.18 10.77
C VAL A 191 -0.03 3.68 10.47
N ALA A 192 1.12 3.11 10.12
CA ALA A 192 1.23 1.69 9.81
C ALA A 192 0.76 0.80 10.97
N ARG A 193 1.16 1.13 12.21
CA ARG A 193 0.72 0.42 13.41
C ARG A 193 -0.76 0.60 13.70
N GLY A 194 -1.31 1.81 13.50
CA GLY A 194 -2.73 2.07 13.67
C GLY A 194 -3.59 1.21 12.73
N LEU A 195 -3.21 1.18 11.45
CA LEU A 195 -3.86 0.36 10.43
C LEU A 195 -3.78 -1.14 10.74
N ALA A 196 -2.60 -1.63 11.11
CA ALA A 196 -2.41 -3.03 11.49
C ALA A 196 -3.28 -3.42 12.70
N ARG A 197 -3.34 -2.57 13.74
CA ARG A 197 -4.20 -2.81 14.92
C ARG A 197 -5.68 -2.84 14.57
N ASN A 198 -6.15 -1.94 13.69
CA ASN A 198 -7.53 -1.98 13.21
C ASN A 198 -7.83 -3.29 12.48
N ASN A 199 -6.95 -3.70 11.56
CA ASN A 199 -7.17 -4.94 10.82
C ASN A 199 -7.15 -6.16 11.75
N LEU A 200 -6.22 -6.23 12.71
CA LEU A 200 -6.23 -7.29 13.72
C LEU A 200 -7.54 -7.29 14.52
N SER A 201 -8.04 -6.12 14.93
CA SER A 201 -9.30 -6.05 15.69
C SER A 201 -10.54 -6.42 14.88
N VAL A 202 -10.48 -6.36 13.54
CA VAL A 202 -11.54 -6.82 12.63
C VAL A 202 -11.46 -8.33 12.44
N PHE A 203 -10.27 -8.86 12.16
CA PHE A 203 -10.07 -10.27 11.86
C PHE A 203 -10.15 -11.18 13.10
N LEU A 204 -10.01 -10.63 14.31
CA LEU A 204 -10.19 -11.36 15.56
C LEU A 204 -11.64 -11.37 16.10
N ARG A 205 -12.61 -10.74 15.41
CA ARG A 205 -14.01 -10.67 15.88
C ARG A 205 -14.77 -11.98 15.78
N GLU A 206 -14.40 -12.80 14.80
CA GLU A 206 -15.04 -14.08 14.53
C GLU A 206 -13.96 -15.15 14.35
N ASN A 207 -14.33 -16.40 14.62
CA ASN A 207 -13.51 -17.53 14.26
C ASN A 207 -13.76 -17.85 12.78
N PHE A 208 -12.74 -17.66 11.96
CA PHE A 208 -12.73 -18.02 10.55
C PHE A 208 -12.03 -19.37 10.38
#